data_AF-A0A0K2RQP8-F1
#
_entry.id   AF-A0A0K2RQP8-F1
#
_cell.length_a   1.000
_cell.length_b   1.000
_cell.length_c   1.000
_cell.angle_alpha   90.00
_cell.angle_beta   90.00
_cell.angle_gamma   90.00
#
_symmetry.space_group_name_H-M   'P 1'
#
loop_
_entity.id
_entity.type
_entity.pdbx_description
1 polymer ?
#
loop_
_entity_poly.entity_id
_entity_poly.type
_entity_poly.pdbx_seq_one_letter_code
_entity_poly.pdbx_strand_id
1 'polypeptide(L)'
;MPWLWLFAGPETRENYFVDVTDHVDAKLAAIRIHASQHPDLEGMERAVRGMLRHNASRAGMPGGRSAEAFHVVEVNGSQTIAGF
;
A
#
# COMPACT_ATOMS: atom_id res chain seq x y z
N MET A 1 -10.15 6.35 -18.46
CA MET A 1 -11.11 5.85 -17.46
C MET A 1 -10.67 6.37 -16.10
N PRO A 2 -11.57 6.93 -15.28
CA PRO A 2 -11.22 7.27 -13.91
C PRO A 2 -11.00 5.97 -13.11
N TRP A 3 -9.89 5.91 -12.38
CA TRP A 3 -9.56 4.79 -11.49
C TRP A 3 -9.70 5.24 -10.05
N LEU A 4 -10.32 4.42 -9.22
CA LEU A 4 -10.31 4.60 -7.78
C LEU A 4 -9.27 3.67 -7.16
N TRP A 5 -8.33 4.24 -6.40
CA TRP A 5 -7.29 3.50 -5.70
C TRP A 5 -7.54 3.58 -4.20
N LEU A 6 -7.82 2.43 -3.58
CA LEU A 6 -8.10 2.33 -2.15
C LEU A 6 -6.89 1.73 -1.44
N PHE A 7 -6.34 2.48 -0.50
CA PHE A 7 -5.31 2.01 0.43
C PHE A 7 -5.96 1.52 1.74
N ALA A 8 -5.34 0.54 2.39
CA ALA A 8 -5.79 -0.04 3.66
C ALA A 8 -7.22 -0.63 3.62
N GLY A 9 -7.60 -1.24 2.49
CA GLY A 9 -8.82 -2.03 2.38
C GLY A 9 -8.66 -3.46 2.94
N PRO A 10 -9.72 -4.28 2.92
CA PRO A 10 -9.61 -5.69 3.25
C PRO A 10 -8.60 -6.39 2.33
N GLU A 11 -7.71 -7.19 2.91
CA GLU A 11 -6.64 -7.89 2.18
C GLU A 11 -7.17 -8.69 0.97
N THR A 12 -8.35 -9.29 1.11
CA THR A 12 -9.02 -10.09 0.06
C THR A 12 -9.46 -9.27 -1.16
N ARG A 13 -9.41 -7.94 -1.10
CA ARG A 13 -9.74 -7.03 -2.21
C ARG A 13 -8.52 -6.39 -2.84
N GLU A 14 -7.35 -6.46 -2.22
CA GLU A 14 -6.13 -5.89 -2.78
C GLU A 14 -5.73 -6.66 -4.04
N ASN A 15 -5.66 -5.95 -5.16
CA ASN A 15 -5.45 -6.52 -6.49
C ASN A 15 -4.31 -5.83 -7.26
N TYR A 16 -3.64 -4.85 -6.64
CA TYR A 16 -2.53 -4.13 -7.23
C TYR A 16 -1.45 -3.84 -6.20
N PHE A 17 -0.19 -4.01 -6.59
CA PHE A 17 0.98 -3.80 -5.74
C PHE A 17 1.97 -2.86 -6.42
N VAL A 18 2.38 -1.80 -5.73
CA VAL A 18 3.38 -0.85 -6.20
C VAL A 18 4.70 -1.14 -5.51
N ASP A 19 5.77 -1.39 -6.27
CA ASP A 19 7.13 -1.50 -5.72
C ASP A 19 7.55 -0.12 -5.19
N VAL A 20 7.84 -0.06 -3.89
CA VAL A 20 8.28 1.13 -3.17
C VAL A 20 9.65 0.93 -2.53
N THR A 21 10.44 -0.07 -2.97
CA THR A 21 11.74 -0.41 -2.37
C THR A 21 12.63 0.81 -2.19
N ASP A 22 12.76 1.65 -3.22
CA ASP A 22 13.64 2.82 -3.17
C ASP A 22 13.03 4.01 -2.40
N HIS A 23 11.80 3.88 -1.91
CA HIS A 23 11.03 4.95 -1.25
C HIS A 23 10.73 4.65 0.22
N VAL A 24 11.16 3.48 0.74
CA VAL A 24 10.88 3.07 2.12
C VAL A 24 11.42 4.10 3.13
N ASP A 25 12.64 4.59 2.92
CA ASP A 25 13.26 5.53 3.88
C ASP A 25 12.58 6.90 3.86
N ALA A 26 12.18 7.38 2.68
CA ALA A 26 11.39 8.62 2.55
C ALA A 26 10.02 8.48 3.25
N LYS A 27 9.36 7.32 3.09
CA LYS A 27 8.10 7.02 3.79
C LYS A 27 8.28 7.04 5.30
N LEU A 28 9.32 6.40 5.83
CA LEU A 28 9.57 6.39 7.28
C LEU A 28 9.91 7.78 7.81
N ALA A 29 10.68 8.58 7.06
CA ALA A 29 10.95 9.97 7.41
C ALA A 29 9.66 10.79 7.53
N ALA A 30 8.72 10.60 6.59
CA ALA A 30 7.41 11.26 6.64
C ALA A 30 6.59 10.84 7.87
N ILE A 31 6.53 9.53 8.18
CA ILE A 31 5.76 9.03 9.34
C ILE A 31 6.33 9.56 10.67
N ARG A 32 7.67 9.66 10.79
CA ARG A 32 8.33 10.19 12.00
C ARG A 32 7.89 11.62 12.37
N ILE A 33 7.41 12.42 11.41
CA ILE A 33 6.89 13.77 11.69
C ILE A 33 5.67 13.72 12.61
N HIS A 34 4.89 12.64 12.56
CA HIS A 34 3.74 12.41 13.44
C HIS A 34 4.14 11.73 14.76
N ALA A 35 5.27 12.12 15.34
CA ALA A 35 5.85 11.49 16.54
C ALA A 35 4.89 11.41 17.74
N SER A 36 3.97 12.36 17.91
CA SER A 36 2.97 12.34 18.99
C SER A 36 1.95 11.18 18.87
N GLN A 37 1.82 10.57 17.69
CA GLN A 37 0.97 9.40 17.43
C GLN A 37 1.74 8.08 17.57
N HIS A 38 3.06 8.13 17.76
CA HIS A 38 3.96 6.98 17.75
C HIS A 38 4.90 7.02 18.97
N PRO A 39 4.42 6.62 20.16
CA PRO A 39 5.25 6.59 21.38
C PRO A 39 6.43 5.60 21.28
N ASP A 40 6.32 4.58 20.41
CA ASP A 40 7.39 3.65 20.05
C ASP A 40 7.72 3.79 18.55
N LEU A 41 8.64 4.70 18.22
CA LEU A 41 9.08 4.95 16.85
C LEU A 41 9.76 3.72 16.22
N GLU A 42 10.59 3.02 16.97
CA GLU A 42 11.29 1.84 16.44
C GLU A 42 10.33 0.69 16.16
N GLY A 43 9.36 0.47 17.05
CA GLY A 43 8.28 -0.51 16.85
C GLY A 43 7.44 -0.19 15.62
N MET A 44 7.07 1.08 15.44
CA MET A 44 6.37 1.57 14.27
C MET A 44 7.19 1.32 12.99
N GLU A 45 8.50 1.59 12.98
CA GLU A 45 9.35 1.34 11.81
C GLU A 45 9.45 -0.15 11.47
N ARG A 46 9.63 -1.00 12.48
CA ARG A 46 9.64 -2.45 12.30
C ARG A 46 8.32 -2.94 11.70
N ALA A 47 7.19 -2.43 12.20
CA ALA A 47 5.86 -2.77 11.69
C ALA A 47 5.68 -2.33 10.24
N VAL A 48 6.00 -1.08 9.89
CA VAL A 48 5.89 -0.56 8.52
C VAL A 48 6.78 -1.35 7.56
N ARG A 49 8.05 -1.58 7.90
CA ARG A 49 8.95 -2.38 7.04
C ARG A 49 8.47 -3.83 6.92
N GLY A 50 7.95 -4.42 7.99
CA GLY A 50 7.38 -5.76 7.99
C GLY A 50 6.20 -5.88 7.02
N MET A 51 5.24 -4.95 7.12
CA MET A 51 4.08 -4.89 6.24
C MET A 51 4.47 -4.73 4.77
N LEU A 52 5.39 -3.80 4.45
CA LEU A 52 5.82 -3.58 3.07
C LEU A 52 6.52 -4.80 2.46
N ARG A 53 7.38 -5.49 3.22
CA ARG A 53 8.02 -6.74 2.77
C ARG A 53 7.01 -7.87 2.60
N HIS A 54 6.03 -7.96 3.49
CA HIS A 54 4.96 -8.94 3.39
C HIS A 54 4.15 -8.73 2.10
N ASN A 55 3.79 -7.49 1.80
CA ASN A 55 3.10 -7.15 0.55
C ASN A 55 3.95 -7.46 -0.69
N ALA A 56 5.25 -7.19 -0.67
CA ALA A 56 6.14 -7.57 -1.77
C ALA A 56 6.18 -9.08 -1.99
N SER A 57 6.18 -9.86 -0.90
CA SER A 57 6.07 -11.32 -0.98
C SER A 57 4.74 -11.76 -1.58
N ARG A 58 3.61 -11.15 -1.17
CA ARG A 58 2.27 -11.42 -1.74
C ARG A 58 2.21 -11.07 -3.23
N ALA A 59 2.94 -10.05 -3.65
CA ALA A 59 3.08 -9.64 -5.06
C ALA A 59 4.02 -10.54 -5.88
N GLY A 60 4.67 -11.55 -5.29
CA GLY A 60 5.63 -12.43 -5.98
C GLY A 60 6.96 -11.76 -6.33
N MET A 61 7.31 -10.65 -5.67
CA MET A 61 8.57 -9.94 -5.91
C MET A 61 9.78 -10.69 -5.34
N PRO A 62 11.00 -10.46 -5.88
CA PRO A 62 12.23 -10.99 -5.30
C PRO A 62 12.44 -10.60 -3.83
N GLY A 63 13.22 -11.40 -3.10
CA GLY A 63 13.57 -11.14 -1.71
C GLY A 63 14.23 -9.76 -1.51
N GLY A 64 13.90 -9.11 -0.39
CA GLY A 64 14.41 -7.76 -0.06
C GLY A 64 13.57 -6.61 -0.64
N ARG A 65 12.57 -6.91 -1.48
CA ARG A 65 11.66 -5.89 -2.02
C ARG A 65 10.60 -5.44 -1.01
N SER A 66 9.93 -4.33 -1.31
CA SER A 66 8.92 -3.71 -0.47
C SER A 66 7.81 -3.15 -1.35
N ALA A 67 6.55 -3.40 -1.00
CA ALA A 67 5.41 -2.98 -1.81
C ALA A 67 4.29 -2.38 -0.98
N GLU A 68 3.58 -1.42 -1.57
CA GLU A 68 2.27 -0.97 -1.10
C GLU A 68 1.18 -1.68 -1.87
N ALA A 69 0.13 -2.12 -1.17
CA ALA A 69 -0.99 -2.84 -1.72
C ALA A 69 -2.21 -1.92 -1.83
N PHE A 70 -2.95 -2.07 -2.93
CA PHE A 70 -4.13 -1.28 -3.24
C PHE A 70 -5.25 -2.16 -3.78
N HIS A 71 -6.49 -1.77 -3.53
CA HIS A 71 -7.64 -2.21 -4.30
C HIS A 71 -7.94 -1.16 -5.37
N VAL A 72 -7.63 -1.50 -6.62
CA VAL A 72 -7.84 -0.66 -7.79
C VAL A 72 -9.14 -1.07 -8.45
N VAL A 73 -10.06 -0.11 -8.56
CA VAL A 73 -11.39 -0.29 -9.12
C VAL A 73 -11.54 0.59 -10.35
N GLU A 74 -11.94 -0.02 -11.46
CA GLU A 74 -12.37 0.72 -12.65
C GLU A 74 -13.70 1.42 -12.35
N VAL A 75 -13.76 2.74 -12.56
CA VAL A 75 -14.98 3.52 -12.39
C VAL A 75 -15.54 3.86 -13.76
N ASN A 76 -16.82 3.55 -13.99
CA ASN A 76 -17.50 3.74 -15.27
C ASN A 76 -16.81 3.02 -16.45
N GLY A 77 -16.41 1.77 -16.22
CA GLY A 77 -15.75 0.92 -17.22
C GLY A 77 -16.67 0.50 -18.37
N SER A 78 -16.13 -0.24 -19.33
CA SER A 78 -16.86 -0.66 -20.54
C SER A 78 -18.09 -1.54 -20.26
N GLN A 79 -18.15 -2.14 -19.08
CA GLN A 79 -19.26 -2.97 -18.61
C GLN A 79 -20.28 -2.18 -17.76
N THR A 80 -20.04 -0.90 -17.51
CA THR A 80 -20.97 -0.07 -16.73
C THR A 80 -22.21 0.26 -17.54
N ILE A 81 -23.38 -0.09 -17.02
CA ILE A 81 -24.66 0.35 -17.55
C ILE A 81 -24.99 1.69 -16.87
N ALA A 82 -24.87 2.78 -17.61
CA ALA A 82 -25.30 4.10 -17.15
C ALA A 82 -26.77 4.31 -17.53
N GLY A 83 -27.68 4.17 -16.57
CA GLY A 83 -29.10 4.41 -16.77
C GLY A 83 -29.99 3.54 -15.91
N PHE A 84 -30.44 4.10 -14.79
CA PHE A 84 -31.77 3.90 -14.22
C PHE A 84 -32.40 5.27 -14.06
#